data_AF-A0A353SB01-F1
#
_entry.id   AF-A0A353SB01-F1
#
_cell.length_a   1.000
_cell.length_b   1.000
_cell.length_c   1.000
_cell.angle_alpha   90.00
_cell.angle_beta   90.00
_cell.angle_gamma   90.00
#
_symmetry.space_group_name_H-M   'P 1'
#
loop_
_entity.id
_entity.type
_entity.pdbx_description
1 polymer ?
#
loop_
_entity_poly.entity_id
_entity_poly.type
_entity_poly.pdbx_seq_one_letter_code
_entity_poly.pdbx_strand_id
1 'polypeptide(L)'
;MNEFPRVLLKAKEEHEIAQGFPWVFDNEIASIKWLASDGSGVKNTPLADCPVQDGSTVEVCAHSGAFLGSGILNRRSRIAVRMIGSAHADQIMADTKAYWSKLVRNAV
;
A
#
# COMPACT_ATOMS: atom_id res chain seq x y z
N MET A 1 -9.71 13.43 3.66
CA MET A 1 -9.06 13.05 2.37
C MET A 1 -7.89 12.16 2.78
N ASN A 2 -7.78 10.93 2.26
CA ASN A 2 -6.75 10.00 2.76
C ASN A 2 -5.36 10.45 2.27
N GLU A 3 -4.48 10.81 3.20
CA GLU A 3 -3.14 11.37 2.90
C GLU A 3 -2.10 10.29 2.61
N PHE A 4 -2.45 9.01 2.75
CA PHE A 4 -1.53 7.90 2.55
C PHE A 4 -1.17 7.70 1.07
N PRO A 5 0.08 7.34 0.77
CA PRO A 5 0.47 6.97 -0.58
C PRO A 5 -0.32 5.76 -1.08
N ARG A 6 -0.61 5.75 -2.38
CA ARG A 6 -1.36 4.69 -3.05
C ARG A 6 -0.51 4.03 -4.12
N VAL A 7 -0.33 2.73 -4.00
CA VAL A 7 0.29 1.87 -5.01
C VAL A 7 -0.79 1.45 -5.99
N LEU A 8 -0.66 1.85 -7.25
CA LEU A 8 -1.53 1.40 -8.33
C LEU A 8 -0.90 0.21 -9.03
N LEU A 9 -1.65 -0.88 -9.12
CA LEU A 9 -1.25 -2.06 -9.86
C LEU A 9 -1.41 -1.85 -11.37
N LYS A 10 -0.64 -2.60 -12.15
CA LYS A 10 -0.87 -2.75 -13.58
C LYS A 10 -2.20 -3.46 -13.82
N ALA A 11 -2.74 -3.31 -15.03
CA ALA A 11 -3.99 -3.94 -15.38
C ALA A 11 -3.88 -5.47 -15.24
N LYS A 12 -4.86 -6.08 -14.53
CA LYS A 12 -5.00 -7.51 -14.26
C LYS A 12 -4.11 -8.09 -13.16
N GLU A 13 -3.23 -7.29 -12.55
CA GLU A 13 -2.39 -7.74 -11.43
C GLU A 13 -3.15 -7.68 -10.08
N GLU A 14 -4.39 -7.17 -10.05
CA GLU A 14 -5.20 -7.11 -8.83
C GLU A 14 -5.78 -8.46 -8.39
N HIS A 15 -5.77 -9.48 -9.25
CA HIS A 15 -6.50 -10.72 -9.02
C HIS A 15 -5.98 -11.51 -7.82
N GLU A 16 -4.66 -11.65 -7.71
CA GLU A 16 -4.04 -12.37 -6.59
C GLU A 16 -4.30 -11.65 -5.26
N ILE A 17 -4.14 -10.33 -5.22
CA ILE A 17 -4.42 -9.53 -4.02
C ILE A 17 -5.89 -9.65 -3.61
N ALA A 18 -6.81 -9.61 -4.57
CA ALA A 18 -8.24 -9.78 -4.32
C ALA A 18 -8.60 -11.17 -3.76
N GLN A 19 -7.79 -12.20 -4.05
CA GLN A 19 -7.92 -13.55 -3.50
C GLN A 19 -7.25 -13.71 -2.14
N GLY A 20 -6.58 -12.68 -1.63
CA GLY A 20 -5.92 -12.70 -0.32
C GLY A 20 -4.44 -13.04 -0.37
N PHE A 21 -3.80 -13.07 -1.55
CA PHE A 21 -2.34 -13.17 -1.60
C PHE A 21 -1.70 -11.93 -0.95
N PRO A 22 -0.74 -12.10 -0.03
CA PRO A 22 -0.28 -11.01 0.82
C PRO A 22 0.86 -10.18 0.22
N TRP A 23 1.27 -10.43 -1.03
CA TRP A 23 2.48 -9.85 -1.62
C TRP A 23 2.16 -9.15 -2.93
N VAL A 24 2.64 -7.92 -3.07
CA VAL A 24 2.71 -7.21 -4.35
C VAL A 24 4.17 -7.19 -4.78
N PHE A 25 4.45 -7.63 -6.00
CA PHE A 25 5.79 -7.63 -6.57
C PHE A 25 6.12 -6.30 -7.28
N ASP A 26 7.40 -5.97 -7.35
CA ASP A 26 7.88 -4.73 -7.98
C ASP A 26 7.44 -4.59 -9.44
N ASN A 27 7.42 -5.70 -10.18
CA ASN A 27 7.00 -5.77 -11.58
C ASN A 27 5.49 -5.63 -11.77
N GLU A 28 4.67 -5.74 -10.73
CA GLU A 28 3.20 -5.59 -10.80
C GLU A 28 2.76 -4.13 -10.60
N ILE A 29 3.63 -3.28 -10.09
CA ILE A 29 3.32 -1.88 -9.79
C ILE A 29 3.38 -1.04 -11.06
N ALA A 30 2.29 -0.33 -11.35
CA ALA A 30 2.25 0.66 -12.43
C ALA A 30 2.82 2.01 -11.97
N SER A 31 2.37 2.50 -10.81
CA SER A 31 2.80 3.78 -10.27
C SER A 31 2.44 3.94 -8.79
N ILE A 32 3.04 4.93 -8.13
CA ILE A 32 2.72 5.31 -6.76
C ILE A 32 2.26 6.77 -6.75
N LYS A 33 1.04 6.98 -6.24
CA LYS A 33 0.47 8.31 -6.00
C LYS A 33 0.74 8.73 -4.56
N TRP A 34 1.18 9.96 -4.36
CA TRP A 34 1.49 10.50 -3.02
C TRP A 34 1.29 12.01 -3.01
N LEU A 35 0.99 12.58 -1.83
CA LEU A 35 0.86 14.02 -1.66
C LEU A 35 2.24 14.62 -1.38
N ALA A 36 2.66 15.62 -2.17
CA ALA A 36 3.95 16.27 -1.97
C ALA A 36 3.96 17.19 -0.75
N SER A 37 5.03 17.11 0.04
CA SER A 37 5.22 17.91 1.25
C SER A 37 5.49 19.39 0.97
N ASP A 38 5.95 19.72 -0.24
CA ASP A 38 6.20 21.08 -0.71
C ASP A 38 4.91 21.81 -1.16
N GLY A 39 3.75 21.18 -1.04
CA GLY A 39 2.46 21.75 -1.46
C GLY A 39 2.20 21.68 -2.97
N SER A 40 3.08 21.05 -3.75
CA SER A 40 2.94 20.94 -5.21
C SER A 40 1.90 19.91 -5.68
N GLY A 41 1.01 19.48 -4.78
CA GLY A 41 -0.13 18.62 -5.04
C GLY A 41 0.20 17.11 -5.04
N VAL A 42 -0.72 16.32 -5.60
CA VAL A 42 -0.56 14.86 -5.72
C VAL A 42 0.39 14.57 -6.88
N LYS A 43 1.45 13.82 -6.61
CA LYS A 43 2.38 13.29 -7.60
C LYS A 43 2.05 11.85 -7.94
N ASN A 44 2.51 11.41 -9.11
CA ASN A 44 2.39 10.03 -9.56
C ASN A 44 3.69 9.62 -10.25
N THR A 45 4.41 8.67 -9.68
CA THR A 45 5.75 8.27 -10.18
C THR A 45 5.86 6.74 -10.26
N PRO A 46 6.75 6.20 -11.10
CA PRO A 46 7.14 4.79 -11.01
C PRO A 46 7.72 4.44 -9.63
N LEU A 47 7.78 3.15 -9.29
CA LEU A 47 8.35 2.66 -8.03
C LEU A 47 9.79 3.15 -7.80
N ALA A 48 10.61 3.16 -8.86
CA ALA A 48 12.02 3.53 -8.83
C ALA A 48 12.25 5.00 -8.43
N ASP A 49 11.34 5.90 -8.82
CA ASP A 49 11.45 7.34 -8.60
C ASP A 49 10.58 7.83 -7.42
N CYS A 50 9.89 6.90 -6.76
CA CYS A 50 9.00 7.21 -5.65
C CYS A 50 9.80 7.67 -4.42
N PRO A 51 9.56 8.88 -3.87
CA PRO A 51 10.26 9.36 -2.69
C PRO A 51 9.66 8.85 -1.37
N VAL A 52 8.56 8.08 -1.41
CA VAL A 52 7.97 7.47 -0.21
C VAL A 52 9.01 6.55 0.46
N GLN A 53 9.13 6.69 1.78
CA GLN A 53 10.12 5.96 2.56
C GLN A 53 9.80 4.46 2.64
N ASP A 54 10.84 3.63 2.60
CA ASP A 54 10.69 2.20 2.88
C ASP A 54 10.26 1.99 4.34
N GLY A 55 9.28 1.13 4.56
CA GLY A 55 8.61 0.94 5.85
C GLY A 55 7.34 1.77 6.03
N SER A 56 7.02 2.70 5.11
CA SER A 56 5.77 3.46 5.16
C SER A 56 4.55 2.58 4.87
N THR A 57 3.44 2.87 5.55
CA THR A 57 2.12 2.31 5.24
C THR A 57 1.60 2.93 3.95
N VAL A 58 1.14 2.09 3.05
CA VAL A 58 0.56 2.46 1.76
C VAL A 58 -0.76 1.74 1.54
N GLU A 59 -1.65 2.33 0.75
CA GLU A 59 -2.82 1.64 0.23
C GLU A 59 -2.47 1.00 -1.13
N VAL A 60 -2.95 -0.21 -1.37
CA VAL A 60 -2.85 -0.88 -2.66
C VAL A 60 -4.19 -0.76 -3.37
N CYS A 61 -4.16 -0.34 -4.62
CA CYS A 61 -5.34 -0.18 -5.45
C CYS A 61 -5.15 -0.87 -6.80
N ALA A 62 -6.25 -1.37 -7.36
CA ALA A 62 -6.29 -1.87 -8.72
C ALA A 62 -5.94 -0.76 -9.72
N HIS A 63 -5.72 -1.15 -10.98
CA HIS A 63 -5.47 -0.20 -12.07
C HIS A 63 -6.57 0.88 -12.20
N SER A 64 -7.82 0.50 -11.93
CA SER A 64 -8.99 1.41 -11.92
C SER A 64 -8.97 2.43 -10.78
N GLY A 65 -8.09 2.26 -9.79
CA GLY A 65 -8.07 3.03 -8.54
C GLY A 65 -8.96 2.44 -7.43
N ALA A 66 -9.60 1.28 -7.66
CA ALA A 66 -10.36 0.59 -6.62
C ALA A 66 -9.43 0.11 -5.49
N PHE A 67 -9.78 0.40 -4.24
CA PHE A 67 -9.01 0.00 -3.07
C PHE A 67 -9.05 -1.51 -2.85
N LEU A 68 -7.89 -2.12 -2.57
CA LEU A 68 -7.74 -3.56 -2.33
C LEU A 68 -7.32 -3.87 -0.89
N GLY A 69 -6.60 -2.96 -0.24
CA GLY A 69 -6.11 -3.13 1.12
C GLY A 69 -4.94 -2.20 1.42
N SER A 70 -4.35 -2.38 2.59
CA SER A 70 -3.17 -1.63 3.02
C SER A 70 -2.00 -2.57 3.26
N GLY A 71 -0.79 -2.04 3.11
CA GLY A 71 0.46 -2.78 3.26
C GLY A 71 1.64 -1.88 3.61
N ILE A 72 2.80 -2.51 3.76
CA ILE A 72 4.08 -1.84 4.03
C ILE A 72 4.95 -1.87 2.79
N LEU A 73 5.41 -0.70 2.35
CA LEU A 73 6.28 -0.53 1.18
C LEU A 73 7.74 -0.87 1.48
N ASN A 74 8.41 -1.55 0.57
CA ASN A 74 9.86 -1.71 0.53
C ASN A 74 10.34 -1.77 -0.93
N ARG A 75 10.80 -0.63 -1.46
CA ARG A 75 11.25 -0.47 -2.85
C ARG A 75 12.51 -1.26 -3.18
N ARG A 76 13.23 -1.75 -2.18
CA ARG A 76 14.49 -2.52 -2.34
C ARG A 76 14.26 -4.03 -2.40
N SER A 77 13.01 -4.48 -2.34
CA SER A 77 12.61 -5.88 -2.33
C SER A 77 11.82 -6.22 -3.58
N ARG A 78 11.98 -7.44 -4.11
CA ARG A 78 11.11 -7.96 -5.16
C ARG A 78 9.65 -8.01 -4.70
N ILE A 79 9.42 -8.35 -3.43
CA ILE A 79 8.12 -8.16 -2.78
C ILE A 79 8.09 -6.70 -2.32
N ALA A 80 7.57 -5.83 -3.18
CA ALA A 80 7.58 -4.39 -2.99
C ALA A 80 6.56 -3.93 -1.93
N VAL A 81 5.43 -4.61 -1.79
CA VAL A 81 4.47 -4.36 -0.71
C VAL A 81 4.09 -5.67 -0.03
N ARG A 82 4.09 -5.66 1.31
CA ARG A 82 3.50 -6.72 2.13
C ARG A 82 2.17 -6.24 2.67
N MET A 83 1.09 -6.87 2.25
CA MET A 83 -0.26 -6.57 2.72
C MET A 83 -0.34 -6.86 4.21
N ILE A 84 -0.98 -5.96 4.96
CA ILE A 84 -1.26 -6.12 6.39
C ILE A 84 -2.74 -6.37 6.66
N GLY A 85 -3.63 -5.94 5.75
CA GLY A 85 -5.05 -6.26 5.81
C GLY A 85 -5.89 -5.47 4.81
N SER A 86 -7.20 -5.70 4.84
CA SER A 86 -8.20 -5.04 3.97
C SER A 86 -8.76 -3.73 4.53
N ALA A 87 -8.27 -3.27 5.69
CA ALA A 87 -8.65 -1.98 6.26
C ALA A 87 -7.87 -0.83 5.61
N HIS A 88 -8.49 0.34 5.50
CA HIS A 88 -7.82 1.54 5.01
C HIS A 88 -6.67 1.95 5.92
N ALA A 89 -5.67 2.61 5.35
CA ALA A 89 -4.44 2.95 6.05
C ALA A 89 -4.70 3.88 7.25
N ASP A 90 -5.64 4.81 7.14
CA ASP A 90 -6.06 5.69 8.24
C ASP A 90 -6.62 4.92 9.43
N GLN A 91 -7.43 3.88 9.20
CA GLN A 91 -7.98 3.04 10.26
C GLN A 91 -6.89 2.24 10.99
N ILE A 92 -5.90 1.74 10.24
CA ILE A 92 -4.76 0.99 10.81
C ILE A 92 -3.85 1.94 11.60
N MET A 93 -3.62 3.14 11.09
CA MET A 93 -2.69 4.10 11.66
C MET A 93 -3.30 4.95 12.78
N ALA A 94 -4.63 5.00 12.91
CA ALA A 94 -5.32 5.68 14.01
C ALA A 94 -4.93 5.11 15.39
N ASP A 95 -4.83 3.78 15.50
CA ASP A 95 -4.27 3.10 16.67
C ASP A 95 -3.55 1.81 16.24
N THR A 96 -2.30 1.99 15.82
CA THR A 96 -1.46 0.90 15.34
C THR A 96 -1.27 -0.19 16.39
N LYS A 97 -1.18 0.17 17.68
CA LYS A 97 -0.97 -0.80 18.77
C LYS A 97 -2.20 -1.68 18.94
N ALA A 98 -3.39 -1.09 18.97
CA ALA A 98 -4.63 -1.85 19.10
C ALA A 98 -4.86 -2.75 17.88
N TYR A 99 -4.59 -2.26 16.67
CA TYR A 99 -4.70 -3.04 15.44
C TYR A 99 -3.85 -4.32 15.49
N TRP A 100 -2.55 -4.20 15.78
CA TRP A 100 -1.66 -5.35 15.88
C TRP A 100 -2.00 -6.26 17.06
N SER A 101 -2.38 -5.68 18.21
CA SER A 101 -2.77 -6.48 19.38
C SER A 101 -3.98 -7.38 19.09
N LYS A 102 -4.95 -6.87 18.31
CA LYS A 102 -6.10 -7.67 17.85
C LYS A 102 -5.65 -8.82 16.95
N LEU A 103 -4.78 -8.56 15.97
CA LEU A 103 -4.28 -9.59 15.06
C LEU A 103 -3.50 -10.69 15.81
N VAL A 104 -2.63 -10.30 16.74
CA VAL A 104 -1.87 -11.25 17.58
C VAL A 104 -2.81 -12.10 18.43
N ARG A 105 -3.84 -11.51 19.07
CA ARG A 105 -4.83 -12.27 19.85
C ARG A 105 -5.63 -13.25 19.00
N ASN A 106 -5.95 -12.89 17.75
CA ASN A 106 -6.70 -13.75 16.84
C ASN A 106 -5.87 -14.89 16.25
N ALA A 107 -4.54 -14.83 16.36
CA ALA A 107 -3.63 -15.86 15.84
C ALA A 107 -3.41 -17.04 16.81
N VAL A 108 -3.92 -16.93 18.04
CA VAL A 108 -3.84 -17.92 19.11
C VAL A 108 -5.19 -18.60 19.27
#